data_AF-A0A2V9X149-F1
#
_entry.id   AF-A0A2V9X149-F1
#
_cell.length_a   1.000
_cell.length_b   1.000
_cell.length_c   1.000
_cell.angle_alpha   90.00
_cell.angle_beta   90.00
_cell.angle_gamma   90.00
#
_symmetry.space_group_name_H-M   'P 1'
#
loop_
_entity.id
_entity.type
_entity.pdbx_description
1 polymer ?
#
loop_
_entity_poly.entity_id
_entity_poly.type
_entity_poly.pdbx_seq_one_letter_code
_entity_poly.pdbx_strand_id
1 'polypeptide(L)' 'MNVTLSIDEQLVARARKKAEALGKSLNQLIRDYLQTVAGGDDPERSIKEFKQLSGQGNSRGWRFNRDEIHERS' A
#
# COMPACT_ATOMS: atom_id res chain seq x y z
N MET A 1 6.01 -9.35 -17.78
CA MET A 1 5.95 -10.82 -17.94
C MET A 1 4.48 -11.22 -18.03
N ASN A 2 4.15 -12.16 -18.93
CA ASN A 2 2.79 -12.71 -19.05
C ASN A 2 2.77 -14.08 -18.36
N VAL A 3 1.72 -14.33 -17.58
CA VAL A 3 1.52 -15.59 -16.85
C VAL A 3 0.18 -16.17 -17.29
N THR A 4 0.19 -17.45 -17.67
CA THR A 4 -1.05 -18.20 -17.96
C THR A 4 -1.42 -18.99 -16.72
N LEU A 5 -2.62 -18.75 -16.19
CA LEU A 5 -3.15 -19.47 -15.03
C LEU A 5 -4.27 -20.41 -15.46
N SER A 6 -4.18 -21.67 -15.04
CA SER A 6 -5.30 -22.61 -15.14
C SER A 6 -6.15 -22.47 -13.88
N ILE A 7 -7.39 -22.01 -14.03
CA ILE A 7 -8.29 -21.72 -12.92
C ILE A 7 -9.71 -22.13 -13.30
N ASP A 8 -10.48 -22.54 -12.30
CA ASP A 8 -11.90 -22.86 -12.45
C ASP A 8 -12.72 -21.67 -12.99
N GLU A 9 -13.61 -21.93 -13.93
CA GLU A 9 -14.38 -20.89 -14.63
C GLU A 9 -15.38 -20.18 -13.72
N GLN A 10 -16.00 -20.89 -12.76
CA GLN A 10 -16.89 -20.30 -11.77
C GLN A 10 -16.12 -19.36 -10.83
N LEU A 11 -14.87 -19.69 -10.50
CA LEU A 11 -13.99 -18.80 -9.74
C LEU A 11 -13.66 -17.54 -10.53
N VAL A 12 -13.34 -17.65 -11.83
CA VAL A 12 -13.05 -16.50 -12.70
C VAL A 12 -14.26 -15.56 -12.79
N ALA A 13 -15.47 -16.10 -12.95
CA ALA A 13 -16.70 -15.32 -13.00
C ALA A 13 -16.91 -14.50 -11.71
N ARG A 14 -16.75 -15.14 -10.54
CA ARG A 14 -16.87 -14.45 -9.24
C ARG A 14 -15.78 -13.39 -9.06
N ALA A 15 -14.55 -13.68 -9.46
CA ALA A 15 -13.44 -12.75 -9.36
C ALA A 15 -13.63 -11.52 -10.27
N ARG A 16 -14.15 -11.69 -11.49
CA ARG A 16 -14.52 -10.57 -12.38
C ARG A 16 -15.56 -9.66 -11.75
N LYS A 17 -16.65 -10.23 -11.23
CA LYS A 17 -17.70 -9.45 -10.57
C LYS A 17 -17.16 -8.63 -9.39
N LYS A 18 -16.25 -9.21 -8.61
CA LYS A 18 -15.58 -8.51 -7.51
C LYS A 18 -14.65 -7.40 -8.02
N ALA A 19 -13.91 -7.64 -9.10
CA ALA A 19 -13.03 -6.64 -9.70
C ALA A 19 -13.83 -5.46 -10.25
N GLU A 20 -14.94 -5.71 -10.95
CA GLU A 20 -15.85 -4.67 -11.47
C GLU A 20 -16.42 -3.80 -10.35
N ALA A 21 -16.85 -4.42 -9.23
CA ALA A 21 -17.32 -3.67 -8.06
C ALA A 21 -16.24 -2.75 -7.45
N LEU A 22 -14.97 -3.05 -7.67
CA LEU A 22 -13.82 -2.25 -7.25
C LEU A 22 -13.34 -1.28 -8.36
N GLY A 23 -14.02 -1.23 -9.52
CA GLY A 23 -13.60 -0.43 -10.67
C GLY A 23 -12.30 -0.92 -11.33
N LYS A 24 -11.93 -2.20 -11.14
CA LYS A 24 -10.68 -2.79 -11.62
C LYS A 24 -10.95 -3.92 -12.61
N SER A 25 -9.99 -4.18 -13.50
CA SER A 25 -9.99 -5.42 -14.30
C SER A 25 -9.48 -6.59 -13.45
N LEU A 26 -9.88 -7.81 -13.79
CA LEU A 26 -9.37 -9.02 -13.11
C LEU A 26 -7.83 -9.11 -13.14
N ASN A 27 -7.22 -8.78 -14.28
CA ASN A 27 -5.76 -8.78 -14.41
C ASN A 27 -5.11 -7.73 -13.51
N GLN A 28 -5.73 -6.56 -13.34
CA GLN A 28 -5.21 -5.55 -12.42
C GLN A 28 -5.32 -6.03 -10.97
N LEU A 29 -6.44 -6.65 -10.59
CA LEU A 29 -6.61 -7.23 -9.26
C LEU A 29 -5.57 -8.31 -8.96
N ILE A 30 -5.28 -9.19 -9.92
CA ILE A 30 -4.25 -10.24 -9.80
C ILE A 30 -2.87 -9.61 -9.63
N ARG A 31 -2.54 -8.57 -10.41
CA ARG A 31 -1.27 -7.85 -10.31
C ARG A 31 -1.10 -7.22 -8.94
N ASP A 32 -2.10 -6.49 -8.47
CA ASP A 32 -2.09 -5.85 -7.15
C ASP A 32 -1.87 -6.90 -6.04
N TYR A 33 -2.59 -8.02 -6.11
CA TYR A 33 -2.45 -9.10 -5.12
C TYR A 33 -1.06 -9.72 -5.13
N LEU A 34 -0.50 -10.02 -6.32
CA LEU A 34 0.86 -10.52 -6.44
C LEU A 34 1.89 -9.52 -5.92
N GLN A 35 1.66 -8.22 -6.11
CA GLN A 35 2.53 -7.18 -5.57
C GLN A 35 2.48 -7.11 -4.05
N THR A 36 1.30 -7.26 -3.44
CA THR A 36 1.17 -7.39 -1.97
C THR A 36 1.89 -8.65 -1.47
N VAL A 37 1.68 -9.79 -2.11
CA VAL A 37 2.33 -11.07 -1.71
C VAL A 37 3.84 -11.03 -1.89
N ALA A 38 4.34 -10.35 -2.93
CA ALA A 38 5.77 -10.18 -3.19
C ALA A 38 6.45 -9.13 -2.28
N GLY A 39 5.76 -8.58 -1.28
CA GLY A 39 6.32 -7.65 -0.32
C GLY A 39 6.34 -6.18 -0.77
N GLY A 40 5.45 -5.79 -1.71
CA GLY A 40 5.23 -4.39 -2.06
C GLY A 40 4.71 -3.56 -0.88
N ASP A 41 3.88 -4.18 -0.04
CA ASP A 41 3.64 -3.77 1.34
C ASP A 41 4.38 -4.79 2.22
N ASP A 42 5.60 -4.46 2.64
CA ASP A 42 6.33 -5.23 3.64
C ASP A 42 6.17 -4.50 4.99
N PRO A 43 5.22 -4.94 5.86
CA PRO A 43 5.03 -4.34 7.17
C PRO A 43 6.29 -4.40 8.03
N GLU A 44 7.13 -5.42 7.86
CA GLU A 44 8.35 -5.59 8.63
C GLU A 44 9.39 -4.54 8.23
N ARG A 45 9.48 -4.23 6.93
CA ARG A 45 10.27 -3.11 6.41
C ARG A 45 9.78 -1.77 6.95
N SER A 46 8.47 -1.51 6.92
CA SER A 46 7.88 -0.28 7.46
C SER A 46 8.12 -0.14 8.96
N ILE A 47 7.99 -1.23 9.73
CA ILE A 47 8.28 -1.28 11.16
C ILE A 47 9.78 -1.03 11.42
N LYS A 48 10.66 -1.61 10.60
CA LYS A 48 12.11 -1.42 10.71
C LYS A 48 12.50 0.03 10.46
N GLU A 49 11.95 0.66 9.42
CA GLU A 49 12.17 2.07 9.11
C GLU A 49 11.63 2.98 10.24
N PHE A 50 10.41 2.71 10.73
CA PHE A 50 9.85 3.43 11.86
C PHE A 50 10.74 3.35 13.11
N LYS A 51 11.23 2.15 13.46
CA LYS A 51 12.14 1.95 14.59
C LYS A 51 13.46 2.69 14.38
N GLN A 52 13.98 2.70 13.16
CA GLN A 52 15.21 3.41 12.84
C GLN A 52 15.05 4.92 13.04
N LEU A 53 13.95 5.51 12.55
CA LEU A 53 13.75 6.97 12.56
C LEU A 53 13.19 7.51 13.89
N SER A 54 12.52 6.67 14.68
CA SER A 54 11.90 7.07 15.95
C SER A 54 12.93 7.50 17.00
N GLY A 55 12.59 8.53 17.77
CA GLY A 55 13.42 9.00 18.89
C GLY A 55 14.67 9.79 18.48
N GLN A 56 14.93 9.96 17.18
CA GLN A 56 16.05 10.76 16.68
C GLN A 56 15.75 12.27 16.63
N GLY A 57 14.50 12.67 16.84
CA GLY A 57 14.08 14.06 16.78
C GLY A 57 14.58 14.89 17.96
N ASN A 58 15.05 16.11 17.68
CA ASN A 58 15.37 17.11 18.69
C ASN A 58 14.63 18.41 18.36
N SER A 59 13.53 18.68 19.09
CA SER A 59 12.74 19.90 18.89
C SER A 59 13.45 21.17 19.37
N ARG A 60 14.61 21.06 20.05
CA ARG A 60 15.34 22.20 20.63
C ARG A 60 14.44 23.10 21.49
N GLY A 61 13.47 22.49 22.18
CA GLY A 61 12.49 23.20 23.01
C GLY A 61 11.33 23.84 22.25
N TRP A 62 11.31 23.75 20.91
CA TRP A 62 10.16 24.17 20.11
C TRP A 62 8.93 23.34 20.48
N ARG A 63 7.82 24.05 20.68
CA ARG A 63 6.50 23.47 20.95
C ARG A 63 5.69 23.57 19.67
N PHE A 64 5.01 22.49 19.34
CA PHE A 64 4.16 22.43 18.16
C PHE A 64 3.15 23.59 18.16
N ASN A 65 3.22 24.41 17.12
CA ASN A 65 2.23 25.43 16.81
C ASN A 65 1.70 25.17 15.39
N ARG A 66 0.40 24.92 15.28
CA ARG A 66 -0.24 24.59 13.99
C ARG A 66 -0.21 25.78 13.02
N ASP A 67 -0.33 26.99 13.55
CA ASP A 67 -0.48 28.20 12.73
C ASP A 67 0.86 28.56 12.05
N GLU A 68 1.99 28.35 12.75
CA GLU A 68 3.35 28.53 12.22
C GLU A 68 3.67 27.57 11.05
N ILE A 69 3.07 26.36 11.03
CA ILE A 69 3.38 25.34 10.01
C ILE A 69 2.78 25.69 8.63
N HIS A 70 1.71 26.49 8.61
CA HIS A 70 1.02 26.88 7.39
C HIS A 70 1.30 28.32 6.98
N GLU A 71 2.15 29.03 7.73
CA GLU A 71 2.57 30.37 7.41
C GLU A 71 3.50 30.32 6.19
N ARG A 72 2.97 30.70 5.02
CA ARG A 72 3.75 30.81 3.80
C ARG A 72 4.58 32.09 3.85
N SER A 73 5.90 31.95 3.88
CA SER A 73 6.85 33.03 3.55
C SER A 73 6.79 33.39 2.07
#